data_AF-A0A4Y7PUU6-F1
#
_entry.id   AF-A0A4Y7PUU6-F1
#
_cell.length_a   1.000
_cell.length_b   1.000
_cell.length_c   1.000
_cell.angle_alpha   90.00
_cell.angle_beta   90.00
_cell.angle_gamma   90.00
#
_symmetry.space_group_name_H-M   'P 1'
#
loop_
_entity.id
_entity.type
_entity.pdbx_description
1 polymer ?
#
loop_
_entity_poly.entity_id
_entity_poly.type
_entity_poly.pdbx_seq_one_letter_code
_entity_poly.pdbx_strand_id
1 'polypeptide(L)'
;MVLACSAGEINSTLSGISSAPKLTVVSNDSWTVFMDGIIVNGQNFTGYSQYNVTNQGPTQTLALLDTGTNLARIPSLYANAIYSAVPGAQFDPSLGVYNLPCDTRIDLSFVFGGLAYPVHPIDTVQALPDSKGKVNCFSGFWVSSQGEYLSEDFVLGDSFLRNVYTLYDFGSFISGTTAPFIQLLSTTNVSTADSEFQTLSAQRNASITGKAHSNGGRTGARRSTMFWTVVLSAMGLGLVMVLN
;
A
#
# COMPACT_ATOMS: atom_id res chain seq x y z
N MET A 1 9.77 8.50 1.12
CA MET A 1 9.54 7.71 2.35
C MET A 1 10.30 6.40 2.20
N VAL A 2 10.88 5.87 3.27
CA VAL A 2 11.73 4.66 3.27
C VAL A 2 10.99 3.57 4.05
N LEU A 3 10.86 2.36 3.48
CA LEU A 3 10.47 1.18 4.24
C LEU A 3 11.66 0.75 5.11
N ALA A 4 11.48 0.77 6.42
CA ALA A 4 12.49 0.29 7.36
C ALA A 4 12.27 -1.21 7.62
N CYS A 5 13.34 -2.00 7.57
CA CYS A 5 13.33 -3.44 7.85
C CYS A 5 14.35 -3.77 8.94
N SER A 6 13.97 -4.63 9.88
CA SER A 6 14.83 -5.23 10.89
C SER A 6 14.74 -6.75 10.78
N ALA A 7 15.82 -7.45 11.14
CA ALA A 7 15.86 -8.91 11.15
C ALA A 7 16.25 -9.39 12.55
N GLY A 8 15.53 -10.40 13.05
CA GLY A 8 15.78 -10.98 14.38
C GLY A 8 15.29 -10.14 15.56
N GLU A 9 14.65 -9.00 15.31
CA GLU A 9 14.09 -8.14 16.35
C GLU A 9 12.78 -7.47 15.91
N ILE A 10 11.92 -7.22 16.89
CA ILE A 10 10.70 -6.44 16.75
C ILE A 10 10.98 -5.03 17.26
N ASN A 11 10.56 -4.02 16.52
CA ASN A 11 10.63 -2.63 17.00
C ASN A 11 9.81 -2.49 18.30
N SER A 12 10.45 -2.06 19.37
CA SER A 12 9.84 -1.98 20.71
C SER A 12 8.58 -1.09 20.74
N THR A 13 8.54 -0.03 19.93
CA THR A 13 7.38 0.86 19.79
C THR A 13 6.19 0.22 19.08
N LEU A 14 6.43 -0.86 18.33
CA LEU A 14 5.44 -1.63 17.57
C LEU A 14 5.29 -3.06 18.11
N SER A 15 5.64 -3.28 19.38
CA SER A 15 5.59 -4.58 20.06
C SER A 15 4.20 -5.23 20.11
N GLY A 16 3.12 -4.44 19.90
CA GLY A 16 1.76 -4.95 19.75
C GLY A 16 1.59 -5.96 18.60
N ILE A 17 2.51 -5.98 17.62
CA ILE A 17 2.52 -6.95 16.52
C ILE A 17 2.51 -8.41 17.03
N SER A 18 3.16 -8.69 18.16
CA SER A 18 3.27 -10.04 18.71
C SER A 18 1.92 -10.61 19.16
N SER A 19 0.94 -9.75 19.42
CA SER A 19 -0.43 -10.11 19.78
C SER A 19 -1.39 -10.14 18.59
N ALA A 20 -0.96 -9.73 17.40
CA ALA A 20 -1.80 -9.77 16.21
C ALA A 20 -2.08 -11.22 15.78
N PRO A 21 -3.18 -11.48 15.04
CA PRO A 21 -3.44 -12.80 14.49
C PRO A 21 -2.28 -13.30 13.61
N LYS A 22 -1.91 -14.56 13.77
CA LYS A 22 -0.96 -15.22 12.87
C LYS A 22 -1.68 -15.66 11.60
N LEU A 23 -1.35 -15.04 10.49
CA LEU A 23 -1.85 -15.38 9.17
C LEU A 23 -0.93 -16.47 8.59
N THR A 24 -1.41 -17.70 8.51
CA THR A 24 -0.64 -18.81 7.95
C THR A 24 -0.29 -18.54 6.49
N VAL A 25 0.98 -18.72 6.13
CA VAL A 25 1.41 -18.68 4.73
C VAL A 25 0.95 -19.94 4.02
N VAL A 26 0.30 -19.78 2.86
CA VAL A 26 -0.35 -20.87 2.11
C VAL A 26 0.36 -21.20 0.80
N SER A 27 1.48 -20.53 0.53
CA SER A 27 2.38 -20.80 -0.60
C SER A 27 3.72 -21.36 -0.12
N ASN A 28 4.42 -22.05 -1.01
CA ASN A 28 5.75 -22.62 -0.73
C ASN A 28 6.91 -21.66 -1.06
N ASP A 29 6.67 -20.66 -1.90
CA ASP A 29 7.69 -19.76 -2.45
C ASP A 29 7.33 -18.28 -2.34
N SER A 30 6.16 -17.95 -1.78
CA SER A 30 5.68 -16.58 -1.66
C SER A 30 4.99 -16.30 -0.32
N TRP A 31 4.99 -15.03 0.10
CA TRP A 31 4.33 -14.55 1.31
C TRP A 31 2.83 -14.36 1.08
N THR A 32 2.17 -15.45 0.67
CA THR A 32 0.75 -15.47 0.34
C THR A 32 -0.06 -15.98 1.52
N VAL A 33 -1.10 -15.23 1.88
CA VAL A 33 -2.02 -15.54 2.99
C VAL A 33 -3.46 -15.41 2.52
N PHE A 34 -4.39 -15.95 3.31
CA PHE A 34 -5.81 -15.68 3.10
C PHE A 34 -6.17 -14.26 3.54
N MET A 35 -6.94 -13.58 2.71
CA MET A 35 -7.55 -12.28 2.99
C MET A 35 -9.07 -12.42 3.00
N ASP A 36 -9.73 -11.75 3.94
CA ASP A 36 -11.18 -11.88 4.14
C ASP A 36 -11.99 -10.95 3.21
N GLY A 37 -11.36 -9.87 2.72
CA GLY A 37 -11.94 -8.91 1.79
C GLY A 37 -11.46 -7.48 2.01
N ILE A 38 -12.26 -6.51 1.57
CA ILE A 38 -12.04 -5.09 1.81
C ILE A 38 -13.29 -4.40 2.33
N ILE A 39 -13.11 -3.24 2.94
CA ILE A 39 -14.17 -2.32 3.34
C ILE A 39 -13.96 -1.02 2.57
N VAL A 40 -14.96 -0.61 1.78
CA VAL A 40 -14.93 0.65 1.02
C VAL A 40 -16.09 1.53 1.47
N ASN A 41 -15.81 2.72 2.00
CA ASN A 41 -16.84 3.65 2.49
C ASN A 41 -17.88 2.97 3.42
N GLY A 42 -17.40 2.07 4.30
CA GLY A 42 -18.22 1.30 5.23
C GLY A 42 -18.95 0.08 4.64
N GLN A 43 -18.78 -0.22 3.35
CA GLN A 43 -19.36 -1.39 2.68
C GLN A 43 -18.33 -2.53 2.54
N ASN A 44 -18.73 -3.75 2.87
CA ASN A 44 -17.85 -4.92 2.79
C ASN A 44 -17.91 -5.56 1.40
N PHE A 45 -16.75 -5.91 0.85
CA PHE A 45 -16.60 -6.67 -0.39
C PHE A 45 -15.73 -7.89 -0.12
N THR A 46 -16.27 -9.09 -0.35
CA THR A 46 -15.61 -10.38 -0.04
C THR A 46 -15.84 -11.40 -1.16
N GLY A 47 -15.05 -12.48 -1.18
CA GLY A 47 -15.18 -13.59 -2.14
C GLY A 47 -14.52 -13.35 -3.50
N TYR A 48 -15.02 -14.04 -4.53
CA TYR A 48 -14.52 -13.91 -5.92
C TYR A 48 -13.05 -14.28 -6.13
N SER A 49 -12.51 -15.19 -5.30
CA SER A 49 -11.21 -15.79 -5.57
C SER A 49 -11.27 -16.63 -6.85
N GLN A 50 -10.22 -16.54 -7.67
CA GLN A 50 -10.03 -17.41 -8.83
C GLN A 50 -9.37 -18.74 -8.46
N TYR A 51 -8.96 -18.89 -7.20
CA TYR A 51 -8.22 -20.03 -6.69
C TYR A 51 -9.04 -20.79 -5.66
N ASN A 52 -8.67 -22.06 -5.48
CA ASN A 52 -9.24 -22.92 -4.45
C ASN A 52 -8.09 -23.67 -3.76
N VAL A 53 -7.58 -23.07 -2.69
CA VAL A 53 -6.47 -23.60 -1.90
C VAL A 53 -7.02 -24.31 -0.65
N THR A 54 -6.34 -25.37 -0.22
CA THR A 54 -6.70 -26.11 0.99
C THR A 54 -6.85 -25.16 2.19
N ASN A 55 -7.94 -25.31 2.96
CA ASN A 55 -8.32 -24.48 4.11
C ASN A 55 -8.74 -23.03 3.78
N GLN A 56 -8.94 -22.69 2.51
CA GLN A 56 -9.52 -21.41 2.13
C GLN A 56 -10.98 -21.32 2.57
N GLY A 57 -11.34 -20.26 3.30
CA GLY A 57 -12.72 -19.96 3.65
C GLY A 57 -13.56 -19.59 2.43
N PRO A 58 -14.90 -19.75 2.48
CA PRO A 58 -15.77 -19.61 1.31
C PRO A 58 -15.81 -18.21 0.69
N THR A 59 -15.39 -17.19 1.43
CA THR A 59 -15.33 -15.80 0.96
C THR A 59 -13.90 -15.23 0.99
N GLN A 60 -12.89 -16.06 1.25
CA GLN A 60 -11.50 -15.61 1.31
C GLN A 60 -10.88 -15.58 -0.08
N THR A 61 -9.91 -14.68 -0.24
CA THR A 61 -9.07 -14.53 -1.43
C THR A 61 -7.61 -14.76 -1.05
N LEU A 62 -6.75 -14.99 -2.05
CA LEU A 62 -5.30 -15.08 -1.86
C LEU A 62 -4.65 -13.71 -2.01
N ALA A 63 -3.88 -13.29 -1.02
CA ALA A 63 -3.11 -12.05 -1.06
C ALA A 63 -1.64 -12.33 -0.80
N LEU A 64 -0.81 -11.99 -1.80
CA LEU A 64 0.64 -11.91 -1.68
C LEU A 64 1.02 -10.56 -1.07
N LEU A 65 1.81 -10.55 0.00
CA LEU A 65 2.41 -9.32 0.54
C LEU A 65 3.81 -9.14 -0.04
N ASP A 66 3.95 -8.21 -1.00
CA ASP A 66 5.13 -8.07 -1.84
C ASP A 66 5.76 -6.67 -1.73
N THR A 67 6.85 -6.57 -0.98
CA THR A 67 7.64 -5.32 -0.85
C THR A 67 8.36 -4.92 -2.15
N GLY A 68 8.40 -5.79 -3.16
CA GLY A 68 8.95 -5.50 -4.49
C GLY A 68 7.95 -4.82 -5.44
N THR A 69 6.69 -4.66 -5.03
CA THR A 69 5.63 -4.06 -5.83
C THR A 69 5.29 -2.65 -5.33
N ASN A 70 5.40 -1.64 -6.20
CA ASN A 70 5.08 -0.26 -5.82
C ASN A 70 3.56 -0.05 -5.60
N LEU A 71 2.74 -0.47 -6.57
CA LEU A 71 1.29 -0.32 -6.52
C LEU A 71 0.65 -1.69 -6.44
N ALA A 72 -0.21 -1.88 -5.44
CA ALA A 72 -0.88 -3.16 -5.31
C ALA A 72 -1.73 -3.48 -6.55
N ARG A 73 -1.72 -4.75 -6.95
CA ARG A 73 -2.56 -5.28 -8.03
C ARG A 73 -3.77 -5.95 -7.40
N ILE A 74 -4.96 -5.57 -7.86
CA ILE A 74 -6.24 -6.05 -7.31
C ILE A 74 -7.18 -6.48 -8.43
N PRO A 75 -8.10 -7.42 -8.19
CA PRO A 75 -9.08 -7.84 -9.19
C PRO A 75 -10.03 -6.69 -9.59
N SER A 76 -10.51 -6.73 -10.82
CA SER A 76 -11.42 -5.72 -11.38
C SER A 76 -12.67 -5.47 -10.55
N LEU A 77 -13.24 -6.50 -9.93
CA LEU A 77 -14.41 -6.36 -9.04
C LEU A 77 -14.11 -5.44 -7.85
N TYR A 78 -12.94 -5.62 -7.22
CA TYR A 78 -12.51 -4.84 -6.08
C TYR A 78 -12.10 -3.42 -6.49
N ALA A 79 -11.41 -3.27 -7.63
CA ALA A 79 -11.10 -1.95 -8.18
C ALA A 79 -12.38 -1.16 -8.50
N ASN A 80 -13.38 -1.81 -9.07
CA ASN A 80 -14.68 -1.20 -9.36
C ASN A 80 -15.39 -0.76 -8.07
N ALA A 81 -15.36 -1.59 -7.02
CA ALA A 81 -15.91 -1.23 -5.72
C ALA A 81 -15.24 0.03 -5.11
N ILE A 82 -13.92 0.17 -5.30
CA ILE A 82 -13.13 1.30 -4.78
C ILE A 82 -13.39 2.59 -5.58
N TYR A 83 -13.34 2.52 -6.92
CA TYR A 83 -13.18 3.73 -7.75
C TYR A 83 -14.40 4.11 -8.59
N SER A 84 -15.30 3.18 -8.93
CA SER A 84 -16.36 3.46 -9.92
C SER A 84 -17.40 4.48 -9.48
N ALA A 85 -17.60 4.62 -8.17
CA ALA A 85 -18.53 5.60 -7.58
C ALA A 85 -17.92 7.01 -7.47
N VAL A 86 -16.62 7.18 -7.73
CA VAL A 86 -15.95 8.48 -7.64
C VAL A 86 -16.39 9.37 -8.82
N PRO A 87 -16.94 10.59 -8.58
CA PRO A 87 -17.31 11.49 -9.65
C PRO A 87 -16.12 11.84 -10.56
N GLY A 88 -16.28 11.59 -11.86
CA GLY A 88 -15.24 11.83 -12.86
C GLY A 88 -14.19 10.72 -12.98
N ALA A 89 -14.32 9.62 -12.25
CA ALA A 89 -13.44 8.47 -12.45
C ALA A 89 -13.71 7.78 -13.80
N GLN A 90 -12.62 7.38 -14.48
CA GLN A 90 -12.68 6.68 -15.75
C GLN A 90 -11.63 5.56 -15.78
N PHE A 91 -12.06 4.32 -16.03
CA PHE A 91 -11.13 3.21 -16.20
C PHE A 91 -10.42 3.32 -17.55
N ASP A 92 -9.09 3.29 -17.52
CA ASP A 92 -8.23 3.19 -18.70
C ASP A 92 -7.76 1.73 -18.84
N PRO A 93 -8.35 0.95 -19.76
CA PRO A 93 -7.99 -0.45 -19.94
C PRO A 93 -6.59 -0.63 -20.53
N SER A 94 -6.04 0.38 -21.22
CA SER A 94 -4.69 0.31 -21.78
C SER A 94 -3.61 0.43 -20.70
N LEU A 95 -3.95 1.14 -19.62
CA LEU A 95 -3.10 1.33 -18.45
C LEU A 95 -3.59 0.53 -17.24
N GLY A 96 -4.66 -0.26 -17.30
CA GLY A 96 -5.15 -1.03 -16.15
C GLY A 96 -5.34 -0.21 -14.86
N VAL A 97 -5.72 1.07 -14.95
CA VAL A 97 -5.92 1.98 -13.81
C VAL A 97 -7.17 2.82 -14.00
N TYR A 98 -7.72 3.36 -12.92
CA TYR A 98 -8.69 4.44 -13.02
C TYR A 98 -7.96 5.78 -13.09
N ASN A 99 -8.37 6.68 -13.98
CA ASN A 99 -8.08 8.11 -13.89
C ASN A 99 -9.13 8.77 -13.00
N LEU A 100 -8.75 9.69 -12.13
CA LEU A 100 -9.67 10.33 -11.17
C LEU A 100 -9.23 11.75 -10.76
N PRO A 101 -10.14 12.57 -10.18
CA PRO A 101 -9.76 13.84 -9.58
C PRO A 101 -8.67 13.68 -8.51
N CYS A 102 -7.68 14.56 -8.51
CA CYS A 102 -6.51 14.46 -7.62
C CYS A 102 -6.81 14.67 -6.12
N ASP A 103 -7.95 15.24 -5.79
CA ASP A 103 -8.47 15.48 -4.44
C ASP A 103 -9.43 14.38 -3.96
N THR A 104 -9.58 13.30 -4.72
CA THR A 104 -10.41 12.15 -4.36
C THR A 104 -9.95 11.53 -3.03
N ARG A 105 -10.82 11.55 -2.02
CA ARG A 105 -10.68 10.82 -0.76
C ARG A 105 -11.48 9.52 -0.84
N ILE A 106 -10.86 8.40 -0.47
CA ILE A 106 -11.52 7.10 -0.39
C ILE A 106 -11.23 6.47 0.97
N ASP A 107 -12.28 6.00 1.65
CA ASP A 107 -12.14 5.21 2.87
C ASP A 107 -12.00 3.75 2.49
N LEU A 108 -10.79 3.21 2.68
CA LEU A 108 -10.46 1.84 2.33
C LEU A 108 -9.77 1.14 3.50
N SER A 109 -10.22 -0.07 3.80
CA SER A 109 -9.50 -1.01 4.66
C SER A 109 -9.39 -2.37 4.00
N PHE A 110 -8.26 -3.04 4.14
CA PHE A 110 -8.14 -4.48 3.85
C PHE A 110 -8.44 -5.29 5.11
N VAL A 111 -8.99 -6.50 4.97
CA VAL A 111 -9.41 -7.32 6.11
C VAL A 111 -8.65 -8.64 6.12
N PHE A 112 -7.97 -8.91 7.23
CA PHE A 112 -7.23 -10.16 7.47
C PHE A 112 -7.51 -10.70 8.87
N GLY A 113 -7.83 -11.99 8.98
CA GLY A 113 -8.13 -12.62 10.26
C GLY A 113 -9.25 -11.92 11.04
N GLY A 114 -10.23 -11.34 10.33
CA GLY A 114 -11.32 -10.55 10.91
C GLY A 114 -10.95 -9.15 11.38
N LEU A 115 -9.71 -8.70 11.19
CA LEU A 115 -9.26 -7.35 11.55
C LEU A 115 -9.16 -6.46 10.31
N ALA A 116 -9.65 -5.22 10.44
CA ALA A 116 -9.54 -4.21 9.39
C ALA A 116 -8.25 -3.39 9.52
N TYR A 117 -7.54 -3.26 8.41
CA TYR A 117 -6.30 -2.53 8.26
C TYR A 117 -6.54 -1.32 7.34
N PRO A 118 -6.77 -0.12 7.91
CA PRO A 118 -7.08 1.08 7.14
C PRO A 118 -5.90 1.52 6.27
N VAL A 119 -6.21 1.96 5.06
CA VAL A 119 -5.27 2.56 4.12
C VAL A 119 -5.44 4.07 4.18
N HIS A 120 -4.32 4.79 4.32
CA HIS A 120 -4.33 6.24 4.29
C HIS A 120 -4.84 6.70 2.91
N PRO A 121 -5.81 7.63 2.82
CA PRO A 121 -6.40 8.02 1.54
C PRO A 121 -5.39 8.48 0.48
N ILE A 122 -4.27 9.09 0.90
CA ILE A 122 -3.14 9.45 0.01
C ILE A 122 -2.55 8.27 -0.78
N ASP A 123 -2.65 7.04 -0.28
CA ASP A 123 -2.13 5.84 -0.95
C ASP A 123 -3.16 5.21 -1.90
N THR A 124 -4.44 5.60 -1.79
CA THR A 124 -5.51 5.17 -2.70
C THR A 124 -5.52 5.93 -4.03
N VAL A 125 -4.74 7.01 -4.13
CA VAL A 125 -4.64 7.85 -5.34
C VAL A 125 -3.19 8.20 -5.59
N GLN A 126 -2.67 7.89 -6.77
CA GLN A 126 -1.34 8.30 -7.19
C GLN A 126 -1.40 9.54 -8.07
N ALA A 127 -0.29 10.28 -8.13
CA ALA A 127 -0.18 11.48 -8.94
C ALA A 127 1.17 11.51 -9.66
N LEU A 128 1.16 11.82 -10.95
CA LEU A 128 2.34 11.99 -11.80
C LEU A 128 2.17 13.23 -12.70
N PRO A 129 3.27 13.85 -13.17
CA PRO A 129 3.18 14.88 -14.18
C PRO A 129 2.72 14.28 -15.53
N ASP A 130 1.79 14.95 -16.20
CA ASP A 130 1.48 14.67 -17.60
C ASP A 130 2.55 15.25 -18.55
N SER A 131 2.38 15.02 -19.85
CA SER A 131 3.30 15.54 -20.89
C SER A 131 3.39 17.08 -20.94
N LYS A 132 2.49 17.79 -20.27
CA LYS A 132 2.43 19.25 -20.17
C LYS A 132 2.83 19.76 -18.77
N GLY A 133 3.30 18.88 -17.88
CA GLY A 133 3.68 19.21 -16.51
C GLY A 133 2.51 19.50 -15.57
N LYS A 134 1.28 19.14 -15.95
CA LYS A 134 0.11 19.20 -15.06
C LYS A 134 0.02 17.92 -14.23
N VAL A 135 -0.69 17.98 -13.11
CA VAL A 135 -0.93 16.79 -12.29
C VAL A 135 -1.96 15.91 -12.97
N ASN A 136 -1.57 14.65 -13.23
CA ASN A 136 -2.46 13.57 -13.62
C ASN A 136 -2.58 12.60 -12.44
N CYS A 137 -3.81 12.23 -12.06
CA CYS A 137 -4.06 11.33 -10.95
C CYS A 137 -4.78 10.06 -11.38
N PHE A 138 -4.35 8.96 -10.80
CA PHE A 138 -4.84 7.63 -11.13
C PHE A 138 -4.89 6.74 -9.88
N SER A 139 -5.52 5.57 -10.00
CA SER A 139 -5.77 4.69 -8.87
C SER A 139 -4.48 4.28 -8.16
N GLY A 140 -4.55 4.14 -6.84
CA GLY A 140 -3.53 3.54 -5.98
C GLY A 140 -3.22 2.08 -6.30
N PHE A 141 -4.03 1.47 -7.16
CA PHE A 141 -3.99 0.05 -7.48
C PHE A 141 -4.04 -0.17 -8.99
N TRP A 142 -3.26 -1.16 -9.45
CA TRP A 142 -3.43 -1.75 -10.77
C TRP A 142 -4.60 -2.72 -10.76
N VAL A 143 -5.34 -2.73 -11.85
CA VAL A 143 -6.45 -3.66 -12.06
C VAL A 143 -5.94 -4.86 -12.83
N SER A 144 -5.98 -6.05 -12.21
CA SER A 144 -5.76 -7.29 -12.93
C SER A 144 -6.99 -7.65 -13.76
N SER A 145 -6.74 -8.11 -14.99
CA SER A 145 -7.78 -8.70 -15.82
C SER A 145 -8.04 -10.15 -15.41
N GLN A 146 -9.28 -10.62 -15.56
CA GLN A 146 -9.59 -12.04 -15.30
C GLN A 146 -8.83 -12.91 -16.31
N GLY A 147 -8.15 -13.96 -15.83
CA GLY A 147 -7.39 -14.88 -16.68
C GLY A 147 -5.93 -14.48 -16.92
N GLU A 148 -5.43 -13.42 -16.28
CA GLU A 148 -3.98 -13.28 -16.09
C GLU A 148 -3.45 -14.49 -15.31
N TYR A 149 -2.40 -15.14 -15.82
CA TYR A 149 -1.73 -16.26 -15.14
C TYR A 149 -0.96 -15.74 -13.91
N LEU A 150 -1.70 -15.45 -12.85
CA LEU A 150 -1.17 -15.11 -11.55
C LEU A 150 -1.21 -16.36 -10.65
N SER A 151 -0.50 -16.28 -9.53
CA SER A 151 -0.55 -17.27 -8.45
C SER A 151 -1.50 -16.86 -7.31
N GLU A 152 -1.98 -15.61 -7.32
CA GLU A 152 -2.80 -15.00 -6.27
C GLU A 152 -3.87 -14.06 -6.85
N ASP A 153 -4.88 -13.72 -6.04
CA ASP A 153 -5.91 -12.74 -6.42
C ASP A 153 -5.40 -11.30 -6.25
N PHE A 154 -4.63 -11.06 -5.17
CA PHE A 154 -4.07 -9.76 -4.80
C PHE A 154 -2.56 -9.82 -4.70
N VAL A 155 -1.87 -8.80 -5.22
CA VAL A 155 -0.47 -8.51 -4.91
C VAL A 155 -0.45 -7.19 -4.16
N LEU A 156 -0.23 -7.23 -2.85
CA LEU A 156 -0.27 -6.08 -1.96
C LEU A 156 1.14 -5.54 -1.75
N GLY A 157 1.44 -4.50 -2.52
CA GLY A 157 2.69 -3.75 -2.44
C GLY A 157 2.63 -2.48 -1.60
N ASP A 158 3.46 -1.49 -1.91
CA ASP A 158 3.64 -0.29 -1.07
C ASP A 158 2.34 0.49 -0.83
N SER A 159 1.39 0.49 -1.76
CA SER A 159 0.07 1.11 -1.55
C SER A 159 -0.68 0.56 -0.32
N PHE A 160 -0.42 -0.70 0.06
CA PHE A 160 -0.92 -1.29 1.29
C PHE A 160 0.15 -1.33 2.39
N LEU A 161 1.36 -1.83 2.08
CA LEU A 161 2.40 -2.10 3.07
C LEU A 161 2.92 -0.85 3.79
N ARG A 162 2.71 0.35 3.27
CA ARG A 162 3.00 1.60 4.00
C ARG A 162 2.07 1.85 5.19
N ASN A 163 0.91 1.19 5.23
CA ASN A 163 -0.14 1.37 6.23
C ASN A 163 -0.13 0.33 7.35
N VAL A 164 0.80 -0.63 7.25
CA VAL A 164 0.94 -1.72 8.22
C VAL A 164 2.41 -1.94 8.55
N TYR A 165 2.66 -2.26 9.81
CA TYR A 165 3.88 -2.94 10.20
C TYR A 165 3.67 -4.44 10.00
N THR A 166 4.52 -5.05 9.18
CA THR A 166 4.40 -6.45 8.78
C THR A 166 5.56 -7.24 9.38
N LEU A 167 5.22 -8.29 10.12
CA LEU A 167 6.19 -9.27 10.61
C LEU A 167 6.10 -10.53 9.73
N TYR A 168 7.23 -10.90 9.15
CA TYR A 168 7.41 -12.11 8.38
C TYR A 168 8.19 -13.12 9.23
N ASP A 169 7.52 -14.16 9.71
CA ASP A 169 8.14 -15.23 10.48
C ASP A 169 8.32 -16.45 9.59
N PHE A 170 9.57 -16.85 9.37
CA PHE A 170 9.95 -18.00 8.53
C PHE A 170 9.60 -19.35 9.18
N GLY A 171 9.09 -19.33 10.40
CA GLY A 171 8.91 -20.51 11.23
C GLY A 171 10.24 -21.19 11.49
N SER A 172 10.18 -22.51 11.63
CA SER A 172 11.38 -23.31 11.78
C SER A 172 11.87 -23.75 10.39
N PHE A 173 12.65 -22.91 9.73
CA PHE A 173 13.24 -23.23 8.42
C PHE A 173 14.11 -24.51 8.44
N ILE A 174 14.84 -24.75 9.54
CA ILE A 174 15.78 -25.88 9.65
C ILE A 174 15.11 -27.16 10.14
N SER A 175 14.25 -27.09 11.16
CA SER A 175 13.63 -28.28 11.76
C SER A 175 12.24 -28.64 11.22
N GLY A 176 11.62 -27.77 10.41
CA GLY A 176 10.30 -27.98 9.81
C GLY A 176 9.12 -28.05 10.80
N THR A 177 9.32 -27.70 12.08
CA THR A 177 8.34 -27.93 13.14
C THR A 177 7.28 -26.84 13.28
N THR A 178 7.53 -25.65 12.74
CA THR A 178 6.62 -24.50 12.81
C THR A 178 6.46 -23.92 11.41
N ALA A 179 5.21 -23.81 10.95
CA ALA A 179 4.89 -23.22 9.65
C ALA A 179 5.16 -21.71 9.65
N PRO A 180 5.61 -21.14 8.52
CA PRO A 180 5.75 -19.69 8.38
C PRO A 180 4.41 -18.98 8.51
N PHE A 181 4.45 -17.76 9.04
CA PHE A 181 3.27 -16.93 9.19
C PHE A 181 3.61 -15.44 9.03
N ILE A 182 2.56 -14.65 8.79
CA ILE A 182 2.62 -13.20 8.77
C ILE A 182 1.78 -12.66 9.93
N GLN A 183 2.24 -11.60 10.57
CA GLN A 183 1.42 -10.78 11.46
C GLN A 183 1.38 -9.36 10.90
N LEU A 184 0.25 -8.69 11.09
CA LEU A 184 0.01 -7.32 10.64
C LEU A 184 -0.45 -6.45 11.80
N LEU A 185 0.14 -5.27 11.92
CA LEU A 185 -0.26 -4.22 12.86
C LEU A 185 -0.52 -2.94 12.09
N SER A 186 -1.70 -2.35 12.23
CA SER A 186 -2.01 -1.06 11.59
C SER A 186 -1.07 0.04 12.11
N THR A 187 -0.45 0.78 11.21
CA THR A 187 0.28 2.01 11.51
C THR A 187 -0.51 3.27 11.14
N THR A 188 -1.57 3.10 10.34
CA THR A 188 -2.47 4.18 9.94
C THR A 188 -3.55 4.40 11.00
N ASN A 189 -3.64 5.64 11.48
CA ASN A 189 -4.77 6.13 12.27
C ASN A 189 -5.75 6.86 11.36
N VAL A 190 -6.99 6.38 11.26
CA VAL A 190 -8.01 6.91 10.33
C VAL A 190 -8.29 8.40 10.58
N SER A 191 -8.45 8.81 11.84
CA SER A 191 -8.75 10.21 12.17
C SER A 191 -7.62 11.15 11.80
N THR A 192 -6.37 10.75 12.04
CA THR A 192 -5.21 11.54 11.64
C THR A 192 -5.13 11.61 10.12
N ALA A 193 -5.19 10.45 9.45
CA ALA A 193 -5.11 10.34 8.00
C ALA A 193 -6.15 11.21 7.28
N ASP A 194 -7.38 11.23 7.79
CA ASP A 194 -8.45 12.07 7.27
C ASP A 194 -8.17 13.56 7.46
N SER A 195 -7.71 13.95 8.65
CA SER A 195 -7.45 15.35 8.96
C SER A 195 -6.30 15.94 8.14
N GLU A 196 -5.33 15.12 7.74
CA GLU A 196 -4.14 15.56 7.00
C GLU A 196 -4.26 15.37 5.47
N PHE A 197 -5.20 14.55 5.00
CA PHE A 197 -5.32 14.18 3.59
C PHE A 197 -5.32 15.38 2.63
N GLN A 198 -6.16 16.40 2.90
CA GLN A 198 -6.28 17.57 2.02
C GLN A 198 -4.94 18.31 1.89
N THR A 199 -4.23 18.47 3.00
CA THR A 199 -2.91 19.13 3.05
C THR A 199 -1.88 18.32 2.28
N LEU A 200 -1.80 17.01 2.52
CA LEU A 200 -0.85 16.13 1.85
C LEU A 200 -1.12 16.02 0.34
N SER A 201 -2.38 15.93 -0.06
CA SER A 201 -2.76 15.91 -1.48
C SER A 201 -2.39 17.21 -2.17
N ALA A 202 -2.66 18.37 -1.55
CA ALA A 202 -2.26 19.66 -2.08
C ALA A 202 -0.74 19.79 -2.21
N GLN A 203 0.02 19.34 -1.19
CA GLN A 203 1.49 19.34 -1.22
C GLN A 203 2.05 18.46 -2.34
N ARG A 204 1.55 17.23 -2.51
CA ARG A 204 1.91 16.32 -3.60
C ARG A 204 1.65 16.94 -4.97
N ASN A 205 0.48 17.55 -5.15
CA ASN A 205 0.10 18.18 -6.42
C ASN A 205 0.98 19.42 -6.70
N ALA A 206 1.33 20.17 -5.67
CA ALA A 206 2.20 21.34 -5.76
C ALA A 206 3.65 20.95 -6.09
N SER A 207 4.16 19.85 -5.51
CA SER A 207 5.51 19.36 -5.83
C SER A 207 5.63 18.88 -7.27
N ILE A 208 4.57 18.30 -7.86
CA ILE A 208 4.54 17.86 -9.25
C ILE A 208 4.55 19.06 -10.22
N THR A 209 3.81 20.12 -9.90
CA THR A 209 3.71 21.32 -10.76
C THR A 209 4.88 22.31 -10.56
N GLY A 210 5.87 21.98 -9.73
CA GLY A 210 6.98 22.88 -9.38
C GLY A 210 6.57 24.10 -8.55
N LYS A 211 5.33 24.13 -8.04
CA LYS A 211 4.81 25.18 -7.15
C LYS A 211 5.03 24.79 -5.69
N ALA A 212 6.27 24.47 -5.29
CA ALA A 212 6.54 24.30 -3.87
C ALA A 212 6.20 25.60 -3.11
N HIS A 213 5.43 25.48 -2.03
CA HIS A 213 5.01 26.60 -1.19
C HIS A 213 6.25 27.34 -0.66
N SER A 214 6.58 28.49 -1.24
CA SER A 214 7.72 29.32 -0.85
C SER A 214 7.34 30.15 0.39
N ASN A 215 7.55 29.59 1.59
CA ASN A 215 7.57 30.38 2.80
C ASN A 215 9.02 30.76 3.14
N GLY A 216 9.32 32.07 3.08
CA GLY A 216 10.52 32.67 3.67
C GLY A 216 11.68 32.88 2.69
N GLY A 217 12.00 34.14 2.42
CA GLY A 217 12.97 34.54 1.40
C GLY A 217 14.44 34.53 1.81
N ARG A 218 15.32 34.45 0.82
CA ARG A 218 16.48 35.35 0.60
C ARG A 218 17.22 35.01 -0.70
N THR A 219 17.26 36.01 -1.58
CA THR A 219 18.37 36.43 -2.46
C THR A 219 19.24 35.39 -3.20
N GLY A 220 19.33 35.57 -4.52
CA GLY A 220 20.57 35.35 -5.27
C GLY A 220 20.50 34.26 -6.33
N ALA A 221 20.40 34.67 -7.59
CA ALA A 221 20.46 33.80 -8.76
C ALA A 221 21.80 33.05 -8.86
N ARG A 222 21.74 31.73 -9.12
CA ARG A 222 22.77 31.01 -9.87
C ARG A 222 22.13 29.86 -10.64
N ARG A 223 22.31 29.87 -11.97
CA ARG A 223 22.09 28.69 -12.82
C ARG A 223 22.97 27.56 -12.29
N SER A 224 22.37 26.48 -11.83
CA SER A 224 23.07 25.26 -11.45
C SER A 224 22.35 24.07 -12.08
N THR A 225 23.15 23.21 -12.70
CA THR A 225 22.79 21.97 -13.37
C THR A 225 21.91 21.08 -12.50
N MET A 226 20.80 20.63 -13.09
CA MET A 226 19.76 19.81 -12.45
C MET A 226 20.30 18.40 -12.17
N PHE A 227 20.89 18.22 -10.98
CA PHE A 227 21.07 16.90 -10.38
C PHE A 227 19.84 16.65 -9.50
N TRP A 228 19.12 15.57 -9.80
CA TRP A 228 17.97 15.12 -9.04
C TRP A 228 18.42 14.65 -7.64
N THR A 229 18.23 15.48 -6.63
CA THR A 229 18.23 15.04 -5.23
C THR A 229 16.79 14.93 -4.76
N VAL A 230 16.36 13.69 -4.53
CA VAL A 230 15.16 13.38 -3.74
C VAL A 230 15.37 13.96 -2.35
N VAL A 231 14.55 14.94 -1.96
CA VAL A 231 14.56 15.48 -0.60
C VAL A 231 13.95 14.42 0.32
N LEU A 232 14.81 13.61 0.91
CA LEU A 232 14.52 12.84 2.12
C LEU A 232 14.49 13.85 3.28
N SER A 233 13.31 14.16 3.84
CA SER A 233 13.29 14.87 5.13
C SER A 233 13.70 13.86 6.21
N ALA A 234 14.96 13.93 6.62
CA ALA A 234 15.45 13.24 7.81
C ALA A 234 14.90 13.95 9.06
N MET A 235 14.01 13.27 9.78
CA MET A 235 13.99 13.36 11.24
C MET A 235 14.51 12.02 11.74
N GLY A 236 15.63 12.08 12.45
CA GLY A 236 16.48 10.95 12.73
C GLY A 236 15.91 9.97 13.75
N LEU A 237 16.37 8.72 13.63
CA LEU A 237 17.07 7.95 14.66
C LEU A 237 17.77 6.79 13.93
N GLY A 238 19.05 6.59 14.25
CA GLY A 238 20.00 5.87 13.40
C GLY A 238 19.77 4.36 13.30
N LEU A 239 20.33 3.79 12.23
CA LEU A 239 20.66 2.37 12.15
C LEU A 239 22.11 2.26 11.68
N VAL A 240 22.99 1.81 12.57
CA VAL A 240 24.34 1.36 12.24
C VAL A 240 24.22 -0.14 11.97
N MET A 241 24.48 -0.57 10.74
CA MET A 241 24.59 -1.98 10.40
C MET A 241 26.06 -2.38 10.55
N VAL A 242 26.40 -3.11 11.62
CA VAL A 242 27.66 -3.87 11.69
C VAL A 242 27.34 -5.28 11.24
N LEU A 243 27.85 -5.65 10.07
CA LEU A 243 27.93 -7.04 9.64
C LEU A 243 29.22 -7.62 10.19
N ASN A 244 29.14 -8.77 10.86
CA ASN A 244 30.29 -9.62 11.16
C ASN A 244 30.17 -10.87 10.29
#